data_AF-A0A2M4D144-F1
#
_entry.id   AF-A0A2M4D144-F1
#
_cell.length_a   1.000
_cell.length_b   1.000
_cell.length_c   1.000
_cell.angle_alpha   90.00
_cell.angle_beta   90.00
_cell.angle_gamma   90.00
#
_symmetry.space_group_name_H-M   'P 1'
#
loop_
_entity.id
_entity.type
_entity.pdbx_description
1 polymer ?
#
loop_
_entity_poly.entity_id
_entity_poly.type
_entity_poly.pdbx_seq_one_letter_code
_entity_poly.pdbx_strand_id
1 'polypeptide(L)'
;MALFILCCLSSLLFPPNETRTQCSMGHLMCAGCFTHLLADGRLRDQNATCPNCRTEISKNNSSRNLAVEKAVSELPAECQYCGNEFPNRSIDYHESHECEDRPTDCRFARIGCQWRGPIHEVSTHEANCAHPKKSGAEVMVALQAHDAKAAEDKQLFLTLIDLLSYEKIIFNGTHNTPARDMNQYCT
;
A
#
# COMPACT_ATOMS: atom_id res chain seq x y z
N MET A 1 4.95 7.30 21.53
CA MET A 1 5.48 8.25 20.52
C MET A 1 6.73 7.73 19.78
N ALA A 2 7.43 6.69 20.25
CA ALA A 2 8.66 6.20 19.60
C ALA A 2 8.48 5.23 18.40
N LEU A 3 7.28 4.66 18.19
CA LEU A 3 7.06 3.65 17.14
C LEU A 3 6.80 4.23 15.73
N PHE A 4 6.40 5.50 15.61
CA PHE A 4 6.01 6.08 14.31
C PHE A 4 7.14 6.76 13.54
N ILE A 5 8.26 7.08 14.22
CA ILE A 5 9.45 7.67 13.59
C ILE A 5 10.23 6.59 12.78
N LEU A 6 9.96 5.30 13.03
CA LEU A 6 10.64 4.20 12.34
C LEU A 6 10.23 4.02 10.87
N CYS A 7 9.07 4.53 10.40
CA CYS A 7 8.58 4.21 9.05
C CYS A 7 9.53 4.63 7.91
N CYS A 8 10.39 5.64 8.12
CA CYS A 8 11.38 6.08 7.13
C CYS A 8 12.84 6.03 7.62
N LEU A 9 13.08 5.65 8.89
CA LEU A 9 14.42 5.57 9.48
C LEU A 9 14.90 4.13 9.70
N SER A 10 14.00 3.15 9.93
CA SER A 10 14.39 1.74 10.05
C SER A 10 14.35 1.00 8.72
N SER A 11 13.53 1.47 7.79
CA SER A 11 13.52 1.00 6.42
C SER A 11 14.30 2.02 5.59
N LEU A 12 15.58 1.77 5.35
CA LEU A 12 16.37 2.51 4.34
C LEU A 12 15.75 2.46 2.93
N LEU A 13 14.63 1.74 2.75
CA LEU A 13 13.75 1.84 1.60
C LEU A 13 12.82 3.05 1.75
N PHE A 14 13.28 4.16 1.20
CA PHE A 14 12.43 5.18 0.65
C PHE A 14 11.60 4.57 -0.49
N PRO A 15 10.28 4.32 -0.33
CA PRO A 15 9.49 3.74 -1.40
C PRO A 15 9.55 4.63 -2.66
N PRO A 16 9.65 4.00 -3.84
CA PRO A 16 9.64 4.73 -5.10
C PRO A 16 8.33 5.52 -5.25
N ASN A 17 8.39 6.65 -5.95
CA ASN A 17 7.23 7.47 -6.33
C ASN A 17 6.48 8.17 -5.18
N GLU A 18 7.00 8.16 -3.95
CA GLU A 18 6.41 8.95 -2.85
C GLU A 18 6.88 10.41 -2.82
N THR A 19 5.93 11.34 -2.62
CA THR A 19 6.28 12.76 -2.46
C THR A 19 7.11 13.01 -1.20
N ARG A 20 8.08 13.92 -1.33
CA ARG A 20 9.01 14.28 -0.24
C ARG A 20 8.79 15.70 0.18
N THR A 21 8.49 15.88 1.45
CA THR A 21 8.25 17.17 2.06
C THR A 21 9.46 17.57 2.88
N GLN A 22 9.85 18.83 2.76
CA GLN A 22 10.98 19.44 3.44
C GLN A 22 10.47 20.52 4.38
N CYS A 23 10.89 20.50 5.66
CA CYS A 23 10.64 21.62 6.57
C CYS A 23 11.51 22.84 6.19
N SER A 24 11.18 24.02 6.70
CA SER A 24 11.97 25.25 6.44
C SER A 24 13.47 25.14 6.78
N MET A 25 13.86 24.24 7.69
CA MET A 25 15.25 23.97 8.07
C MET A 25 15.93 22.85 7.27
N GLY A 26 15.27 22.26 6.26
CA GLY A 26 15.90 21.27 5.37
C GLY A 26 15.70 19.79 5.67
N HIS A 27 15.00 19.42 6.75
CA HIS A 27 14.74 18.00 7.06
C HIS A 27 13.63 17.42 6.19
N LEU A 28 13.89 16.21 5.67
CA LEU A 28 13.03 15.48 4.76
C LEU A 28 12.08 14.54 5.49
N MET A 29 10.86 14.43 4.99
CA MET A 29 9.81 13.51 5.45
C MET A 29 9.06 12.99 4.23
N CYS A 30 8.56 11.75 4.27
CA CYS A 30 7.61 11.30 3.24
C CYS A 30 6.22 11.93 3.46
N ALA A 31 5.38 11.88 2.43
CA ALA A 31 4.00 12.38 2.46
C ALA A 31 3.17 11.80 3.62
N GLY A 32 3.34 10.49 3.87
CA GLY A 32 2.68 9.77 4.94
C GLY A 32 3.08 10.31 6.31
N CYS A 33 4.38 10.33 6.60
CA CYS A 33 4.91 10.88 7.85
C CYS A 33 4.51 12.33 8.07
N PHE A 34 4.55 13.17 7.01
CA PHE A 34 4.11 14.56 7.10
C PHE A 34 2.63 14.65 7.50
N THR A 35 1.76 13.87 6.86
CA THR A 35 0.32 13.84 7.18
C THR A 35 0.06 13.34 8.60
N HIS A 36 0.80 12.33 9.06
CA HIS A 36 0.70 11.82 10.42
C HIS A 36 1.10 12.88 11.46
N LEU A 37 2.18 13.61 11.24
CA LEU A 37 2.61 14.67 12.16
C LEU A 37 1.58 15.81 12.24
N LEU A 38 1.00 16.19 11.10
CA LEU A 38 -0.10 17.18 11.08
C LEU A 38 -1.34 16.67 11.82
N ALA A 39 -1.67 15.38 11.68
CA ALA A 39 -2.81 14.78 12.38
C ALA A 39 -2.58 14.67 13.90
N ASP A 40 -1.39 14.25 14.33
CA ASP A 40 -1.04 14.15 15.77
C ASP A 40 -1.06 15.52 16.44
N GLY A 41 -0.55 16.57 15.78
CA GLY A 41 -0.66 17.95 16.28
C GLY A 41 -2.11 18.37 16.51
N ARG A 42 -3.00 18.12 15.54
CA ARG A 42 -4.43 18.41 15.67
C ARG A 42 -5.11 17.64 16.80
N LEU A 43 -4.79 16.35 16.96
CA LEU A 43 -5.36 15.52 18.03
C LEU A 43 -4.93 15.96 19.43
N ARG A 44 -3.77 16.62 19.55
CA ARG A 44 -3.19 17.10 20.81
C ARG A 44 -3.43 18.58 21.07
N ASP A 45 -4.15 19.26 20.17
CA ASP A 45 -4.33 20.72 20.17
C ASP A 45 -2.99 21.49 20.23
N GLN A 46 -2.02 21.04 19.45
CA GLN A 46 -0.66 21.57 19.39
C GLN A 46 -0.21 21.77 17.94
N ASN A 47 0.70 22.72 17.71
CA ASN A 47 1.34 22.88 16.42
C ASN A 47 2.21 21.65 16.11
N ALA A 48 2.08 21.11 14.90
CA ALA A 48 2.95 20.05 14.44
C ALA A 48 4.38 20.58 14.32
N THR A 49 5.36 19.79 14.74
CA THR A 49 6.77 20.18 14.71
C THR A 49 7.62 19.13 14.01
N CYS A 50 8.71 19.58 13.37
CA CYS A 50 9.67 18.71 12.74
C CYS A 50 10.31 17.80 13.80
N PRO A 51 10.33 16.47 13.62
CA PRO A 51 10.94 15.56 14.59
C PRO A 51 12.43 15.80 14.81
N ASN A 52 13.14 16.32 13.81
CA ASN A 52 14.59 16.52 13.88
C ASN A 52 14.98 17.88 14.48
N CYS A 53 14.40 18.99 13.99
CA CYS A 53 14.78 20.33 14.43
C CYS A 53 13.73 21.08 15.25
N ARG A 54 12.56 20.46 15.47
CA ARG A 54 11.43 21.02 16.24
C ARG A 54 10.81 22.31 15.70
N THR A 55 11.25 22.78 14.54
CA THR A 55 10.60 23.89 13.83
C THR A 55 9.16 23.52 13.52
N GLU A 56 8.25 24.48 13.67
CA GLU A 56 6.84 24.29 13.31
C GLU A 56 6.70 23.86 11.85
N ILE A 57 5.83 22.88 11.59
CA ILE A 57 5.51 22.38 10.26
C ILE A 57 4.01 22.55 9.97
N SER A 58 3.71 22.95 8.75
CA SER A 58 2.37 23.17 8.22
C SER A 58 2.39 23.02 6.71
N LYS A 59 1.21 22.96 6.08
CA LYS A 59 1.09 22.92 4.61
C LYS A 59 1.69 24.15 3.91
N ASN A 60 1.86 25.26 4.63
CA ASN A 60 2.31 26.53 4.07
C ASN A 60 3.81 26.79 4.26
N ASN A 61 4.42 26.19 5.29
CA ASN A 61 5.84 26.43 5.63
C ASN A 61 6.76 25.25 5.26
N SER A 62 6.18 24.17 4.74
CA SER A 62 6.88 22.98 4.29
C SER A 62 6.70 22.83 2.78
N SER A 63 7.75 22.47 2.05
CA SER A 63 7.75 22.43 0.59
C SER A 63 8.01 21.02 0.06
N ARG A 64 7.49 20.73 -1.13
CA ARG A 64 7.80 19.48 -1.84
C ARG A 64 9.21 19.59 -2.45
N ASN A 65 10.05 18.58 -2.23
CA ASN A 65 11.41 18.53 -2.75
C ASN A 65 11.49 17.57 -3.95
N LEU A 66 11.28 18.12 -5.14
CA LEU A 66 11.34 17.38 -6.41
C LEU A 66 12.73 16.83 -6.74
N ALA A 67 13.79 17.50 -6.27
CA ALA A 67 15.17 17.05 -6.52
C ALA A 67 15.45 15.72 -5.79
N VAL A 68 15.01 15.62 -4.53
CA VAL A 68 15.10 14.39 -3.75
C VAL A 68 14.22 13.30 -4.36
N GLU A 69 12.99 13.62 -4.76
CA GLU A 69 12.11 12.67 -5.44
C GLU A 69 12.76 12.09 -6.71
N LYS A 70 13.34 12.97 -7.55
CA LYS A 70 14.06 12.55 -8.76
C LYS A 70 15.30 11.73 -8.42
N ALA A 71 16.07 12.10 -7.41
CA ALA A 71 17.23 11.32 -7.00
C ALA A 71 16.84 9.90 -6.55
N VAL A 72 15.77 9.79 -5.74
CA VAL A 72 15.24 8.48 -5.29
C VAL A 72 14.72 7.65 -6.45
N SER A 73 14.11 8.27 -7.46
CA SER A 73 13.56 7.57 -8.63
C SER A 73 14.65 6.95 -9.52
N GLU A 74 15.88 7.46 -9.46
CA GLU A 74 17.03 6.89 -10.19
C GLU A 74 17.80 5.84 -9.37
N LEU A 75 17.49 5.66 -8.07
CA LEU A 75 18.17 4.64 -7.27
C LEU A 75 17.89 3.25 -7.82
N PRO A 76 18.87 2.34 -7.77
CA PRO A 76 18.70 0.97 -8.20
C PRO A 76 17.71 0.23 -7.29
N ALA A 77 16.89 -0.60 -7.90
CA ALA A 77 15.97 -1.53 -7.28
C ALA A 77 16.11 -2.89 -7.96
N GLU A 78 16.09 -3.95 -7.17
CA GLU A 78 16.19 -5.32 -7.66
C GLU A 78 14.82 -5.85 -8.04
N CYS A 79 14.70 -6.43 -9.25
CA CYS A 79 13.49 -7.09 -9.69
C CYS A 79 13.24 -8.36 -8.88
N GLN A 80 12.02 -8.50 -8.32
CA GLN A 80 11.68 -9.65 -7.48
C GLN A 80 11.63 -11.00 -8.23
N TYR A 81 11.66 -10.99 -9.56
CA TYR A 81 11.55 -12.19 -10.41
C TYR A 81 12.88 -12.60 -11.03
N CYS A 82 13.59 -11.66 -11.67
CA CYS A 82 14.85 -11.95 -12.39
C CYS A 82 16.11 -11.56 -11.61
N GLY A 83 15.98 -10.84 -10.49
CA GLY A 83 17.13 -10.39 -9.67
C GLY A 83 18.01 -9.31 -10.31
N ASN A 84 17.64 -8.80 -11.50
CA ASN A 84 18.38 -7.73 -12.16
C ASN A 84 18.04 -6.37 -11.57
N GLU A 85 19.00 -5.44 -11.60
CA GLU A 85 18.82 -4.07 -11.10
C GLU A 85 18.22 -3.14 -12.17
N PHE A 86 17.21 -2.38 -11.77
CA PHE A 86 16.57 -1.35 -12.59
C PHE A 86 16.39 -0.06 -11.78
N PRO A 87 16.28 1.11 -12.41
CA PRO A 87 15.86 2.32 -11.72
C PRO A 87 14.50 2.13 -11.05
N ASN A 88 14.35 2.65 -9.83
CA ASN A 88 13.11 2.69 -9.06
C ASN A 88 11.89 3.16 -9.88
N ARG A 89 12.08 4.15 -10.77
CA ARG A 89 10.99 4.65 -11.63
C ARG A 89 10.45 3.64 -12.64
N SER A 90 11.24 2.62 -12.99
CA SER A 90 10.92 1.65 -14.05
C SER A 90 10.69 0.24 -13.53
N ILE A 91 10.96 -0.03 -12.25
CA ILE A 91 10.84 -1.37 -11.67
C ILE A 91 9.41 -1.93 -11.82
N ASP A 92 8.39 -1.13 -11.51
CA ASP A 92 6.98 -1.51 -11.63
C ASP A 92 6.61 -1.87 -13.08
N TYR A 93 7.12 -1.11 -14.04
CA TYR A 93 6.88 -1.33 -15.46
C TYR A 93 7.56 -2.62 -15.94
N HIS A 94 8.84 -2.79 -15.57
CA HIS A 94 9.59 -4.00 -15.86
C HIS A 94 8.88 -5.25 -15.32
N GLU A 95 8.55 -5.24 -14.02
CA GLU A 95 7.90 -6.34 -13.32
C GLU A 95 6.49 -6.69 -13.82
N SER A 96 5.85 -5.79 -14.57
CA SER A 96 4.51 -6.02 -15.12
C SER A 96 4.49 -6.34 -16.62
N HIS A 97 5.45 -5.82 -17.39
CA HIS A 97 5.40 -5.87 -18.85
C HIS A 97 6.65 -6.45 -19.53
N GLU A 98 7.85 -6.26 -18.96
CA GLU A 98 9.11 -6.60 -19.65
C GLU A 98 9.84 -7.80 -19.05
N CYS A 99 9.53 -8.17 -17.81
CA CYS A 99 10.22 -9.24 -17.12
C CYS A 99 9.83 -10.61 -17.67
N GLU A 100 10.81 -11.33 -18.24
CA GLU A 100 10.64 -12.68 -18.79
C GLU A 100 10.48 -13.77 -17.71
N ASP A 101 10.90 -13.48 -16.48
CA ASP A 101 10.75 -14.37 -15.33
C ASP A 101 9.45 -14.10 -14.54
N ARG A 102 8.65 -13.12 -14.99
CA ARG A 102 7.38 -12.77 -14.36
C ARG A 102 6.43 -13.97 -14.36
N PRO A 103 5.87 -14.34 -13.20
CA PRO A 103 4.88 -15.40 -13.10
C PRO A 103 3.61 -15.06 -13.88
N THR A 104 3.21 -15.96 -14.77
CA THR A 104 1.98 -15.89 -15.55
C THR A 104 1.21 -17.20 -15.46
N ASP A 105 -0.11 -17.10 -15.55
CA ASP A 105 -0.99 -18.26 -15.57
C ASP A 105 -1.22 -18.74 -17.00
N CYS A 106 -1.43 -20.04 -17.17
CA CYS A 106 -1.83 -20.61 -18.46
C CYS A 106 -3.15 -20.00 -18.96
N ARG A 107 -3.32 -19.78 -20.27
CA ARG A 107 -4.63 -19.34 -20.84
C ARG A 107 -5.81 -20.25 -20.50
N PHE A 108 -5.53 -21.53 -20.22
CA PHE A 108 -6.52 -22.54 -19.82
C PHE A 108 -6.73 -22.59 -18.30
N ALA A 109 -6.18 -21.64 -17.53
CA ALA A 109 -6.43 -21.54 -16.09
C ALA A 109 -7.92 -21.40 -15.76
N ARG A 110 -8.68 -20.71 -16.62
CA ARG A 110 -10.13 -20.57 -16.50
C ARG A 110 -10.91 -21.90 -16.56
N ILE A 111 -10.32 -22.95 -17.10
CA ILE A 111 -10.91 -24.29 -17.17
C ILE A 111 -10.19 -25.30 -16.26
N GLY A 112 -9.47 -24.79 -15.26
CA GLY A 112 -8.85 -25.59 -14.20
C GLY A 112 -7.36 -25.89 -14.36
N CYS A 113 -6.66 -25.29 -15.33
CA CYS A 113 -5.20 -25.41 -15.39
C CYS A 113 -4.56 -24.65 -14.24
N GLN A 114 -3.78 -25.34 -13.40
CA GLN A 114 -3.10 -24.73 -12.25
C GLN A 114 -1.65 -24.35 -12.55
N TRP A 115 -1.24 -24.42 -13.83
CA TRP A 115 0.12 -24.05 -14.21
C TRP A 115 0.31 -22.55 -14.05
N ARG A 116 1.37 -22.20 -13.32
CA ARG A 116 1.88 -20.85 -13.11
C ARG A 116 3.40 -20.89 -13.18
N GLY A 117 3.98 -20.11 -14.07
CA GLY A 117 5.42 -20.12 -14.31
C GLY A 117 5.90 -18.87 -15.04
N PRO A 118 7.21 -18.79 -15.35
CA PRO A 118 7.78 -17.69 -16.12
C PRO A 118 7.06 -17.48 -17.46
N ILE A 119 6.90 -16.23 -17.89
CA ILE A 119 6.19 -15.92 -19.14
C ILE A 119 6.86 -16.58 -20.37
N HIS A 120 8.19 -16.71 -20.38
CA HIS A 120 8.88 -17.36 -21.50
C HIS A 120 8.58 -18.88 -21.62
N GLU A 121 8.13 -19.53 -20.54
CA GLU A 121 7.72 -20.94 -20.53
C GLU A 121 6.23 -21.15 -20.85
N VAL A 122 5.41 -20.09 -20.89
CA VAL A 122 3.96 -20.25 -21.10
C VAL A 122 3.63 -20.89 -22.43
N SER A 123 4.37 -20.53 -23.48
CA SER A 123 4.13 -21.03 -24.83
C SER A 123 4.41 -22.53 -24.94
N THR A 124 5.46 -23.01 -24.26
CA THR A 124 5.82 -24.43 -24.24
C THR A 124 4.84 -25.24 -23.41
N HIS A 125 4.35 -24.68 -22.30
CA HIS A 125 3.27 -25.29 -21.52
C HIS A 125 1.97 -25.36 -22.32
N GLU A 126 1.54 -24.26 -22.94
CA GLU A 126 0.26 -24.18 -23.67
C GLU A 126 0.18 -25.16 -24.84
N ALA A 127 1.29 -25.36 -25.56
CA ALA A 127 1.38 -26.36 -26.62
C ALA A 127 1.17 -27.80 -26.11
N ASN A 128 1.58 -28.08 -24.88
CA ASN A 128 1.51 -29.39 -24.24
C ASN A 128 0.39 -29.53 -23.22
N CYS A 129 -0.47 -28.51 -23.08
CA CYS A 129 -1.49 -28.48 -22.05
C CYS A 129 -2.52 -29.59 -22.30
N ALA A 130 -2.87 -30.33 -21.25
CA ALA A 130 -3.91 -31.38 -21.33
C ALA A 130 -5.34 -30.81 -21.29
N HIS A 131 -5.52 -29.59 -20.74
CA HIS A 131 -6.83 -28.98 -20.51
C HIS A 131 -7.68 -28.76 -21.78
N PRO A 132 -7.13 -28.41 -22.95
CA PRO A 132 -7.89 -28.34 -24.20
C PRO A 132 -8.54 -29.66 -24.61
N LYS A 133 -8.03 -30.79 -24.15
CA LYS A 133 -8.52 -32.14 -24.49
C LYS A 133 -9.43 -32.73 -23.42
N LYS A 134 -9.68 -32.01 -22.32
CA LYS A 134 -10.57 -32.47 -21.25
C LYS A 134 -12.03 -32.49 -21.71
N SER A 135 -12.80 -33.41 -21.14
CA SER A 135 -14.23 -33.53 -21.41
C SER A 135 -15.01 -32.36 -20.80
N GLY A 136 -16.19 -32.07 -21.35
CA GLY A 136 -17.08 -31.03 -20.81
C GLY A 136 -17.43 -31.28 -19.34
N ALA A 137 -17.60 -32.54 -18.93
CA ALA A 137 -17.86 -32.90 -17.53
C ALA A 137 -16.72 -32.45 -16.59
N GLU A 138 -15.47 -32.68 -16.98
CA GLU A 138 -14.30 -32.25 -16.19
C GLU A 138 -14.16 -30.73 -16.14
N VAL A 139 -14.47 -30.05 -17.24
CA VAL A 139 -14.46 -28.57 -17.28
C VAL A 139 -15.55 -27.99 -16.37
N MET A 140 -16.75 -28.59 -16.35
CA MET A 140 -17.85 -28.13 -15.49
C MET A 140 -17.49 -28.21 -14.01
N VAL A 141 -16.78 -29.26 -13.58
CA VAL A 141 -16.29 -29.38 -12.20
C VAL A 141 -15.34 -28.23 -11.86
N ALA A 142 -14.40 -27.90 -12.76
CA ALA A 142 -13.48 -26.80 -12.56
C ALA A 142 -14.22 -25.44 -12.49
N LEU A 143 -15.18 -25.21 -13.38
CA LEU A 143 -15.97 -23.98 -13.40
C LEU A 143 -16.82 -23.82 -12.13
N GLN A 144 -17.47 -24.89 -11.66
CA GLN A 144 -18.24 -24.85 -10.41
C GLN A 144 -17.36 -24.49 -9.21
N ALA A 145 -16.13 -25.03 -9.15
CA ALA A 145 -15.18 -24.66 -8.10
C ALA A 145 -14.76 -23.18 -8.19
N HIS A 146 -14.55 -22.66 -9.41
CA HIS A 146 -14.27 -21.24 -9.62
C HIS A 146 -15.44 -20.34 -9.21
N ASP A 147 -16.67 -20.70 -9.57
CA ASP A 147 -17.88 -19.95 -9.22
C ASP A 147 -18.11 -19.94 -7.70
N ALA A 148 -17.89 -21.08 -7.03
CA ALA A 148 -17.97 -21.18 -5.58
C ALA A 148 -16.97 -20.25 -4.89
N LYS A 149 -15.70 -20.29 -5.32
CA LYS A 149 -14.66 -19.38 -4.81
C LYS A 149 -14.99 -17.91 -5.07
N ALA A 150 -15.49 -17.59 -6.27
CA ALA A 150 -15.90 -16.22 -6.61
C ALA A 150 -17.07 -15.74 -5.74
N ALA A 151 -18.00 -16.63 -5.37
CA ALA A 151 -19.08 -16.31 -4.44
C ALA A 151 -18.57 -16.05 -3.02
N GLU A 152 -17.61 -16.84 -2.54
CA GLU A 152 -16.94 -16.63 -1.25
C GLU A 152 -16.20 -15.29 -1.22
N ASP A 153 -15.37 -15.01 -2.22
CA ASP A 153 -14.63 -13.74 -2.34
C ASP A 153 -15.60 -12.55 -2.36
N LYS A 154 -16.68 -12.64 -3.14
CA LYS A 154 -17.73 -11.62 -3.17
C LYS A 154 -18.37 -11.41 -1.79
N GLN A 155 -18.65 -12.48 -1.06
CA GLN A 155 -19.22 -12.39 0.28
C GLN A 155 -18.27 -11.70 1.27
N LEU A 156 -16.96 -11.97 1.17
CA LEU A 156 -15.94 -11.28 1.96
C LEU A 156 -15.92 -9.79 1.66
N PHE A 157 -15.92 -9.40 0.39
CA PHE A 157 -15.97 -7.98 -0.01
C PHE A 157 -17.23 -7.28 0.48
N LEU A 158 -18.40 -7.91 0.37
CA LEU A 158 -19.65 -7.36 0.89
C LEU A 158 -19.60 -7.17 2.41
N THR A 159 -19.01 -8.13 3.12
CA THR A 159 -18.82 -8.05 4.57
C THR A 159 -17.88 -6.89 4.94
N LEU A 160 -16.77 -6.72 4.21
CA LEU A 160 -15.86 -5.59 4.41
C LEU A 160 -16.55 -4.24 4.16
N ILE A 161 -17.33 -4.12 3.09
CA ILE A 161 -18.09 -2.91 2.77
C ILE A 161 -19.11 -2.61 3.88
N ASP A 162 -19.81 -3.62 4.39
CA ASP A 162 -20.76 -3.46 5.50
C ASP A 162 -20.06 -2.99 6.79
N LEU A 163 -18.91 -3.56 7.14
CA LEU A 163 -18.12 -3.12 8.31
C LEU A 163 -17.58 -1.69 8.15
N LEU A 164 -17.19 -1.31 6.94
CA LEU A 164 -16.63 0.01 6.65
C LEU A 164 -17.70 1.06 6.31
N SER A 165 -18.98 0.68 6.27
CA SER A 165 -20.07 1.62 6.04
C SER A 165 -20.14 2.62 7.22
N TYR A 166 -20.25 3.91 6.88
CA TYR A 166 -20.20 5.03 7.81
C TYR A 166 -21.22 4.96 8.96
N GLU A 167 -22.24 4.11 8.84
CA GLU A 167 -23.26 3.89 9.88
C GLU A 167 -22.73 3.04 11.07
N LYS A 168 -21.67 2.24 10.87
CA LYS A 168 -21.05 1.39 11.92
C LYS A 168 -19.74 1.94 12.47
N ILE A 169 -19.08 2.86 11.77
CA ILE A 169 -17.93 3.60 12.30
C ILE A 169 -18.46 4.78 13.13
N ILE A 170 -19.12 4.47 14.25
CA ILE A 170 -19.26 5.46 15.31
C ILE A 170 -17.84 5.66 15.83
N PHE A 171 -17.24 6.80 15.50
CA PHE A 171 -16.19 7.36 16.34
C PHE A 171 -16.81 7.39 17.73
N ASN A 172 -16.40 6.47 18.61
CA ASN A 172 -16.56 6.66 20.04
C ASN A 172 -15.73 7.89 20.36
N GLY A 173 -16.34 9.06 20.17
CA GLY A 173 -16.01 10.27 20.88
C GLY A 173 -16.14 9.91 22.34
N THR A 174 -15.06 9.42 22.92
CA THR A 174 -14.89 9.44 24.37
C THR A 174 -14.92 10.90 24.74
N HIS A 175 -16.14 11.38 25.00
CA HIS A 175 -16.43 12.48 25.89
C HIS A 175 -15.70 12.20 27.20
N ASN A 176 -14.42 12.56 27.27
CA ASN A 176 -13.85 13.02 28.53
C ASN A 176 -14.18 14.50 28.62
N THR A 177 -15.46 14.81 28.79
CA THR A 177 -15.87 16.07 29.40
C THR A 177 -15.37 16.02 30.84
N PRO A 178 -14.45 16.89 31.28
CA PRO A 178 -14.28 17.09 32.70
C PRO A 178 -15.59 17.70 33.19
N ALA A 179 -16.28 17.01 34.09
CA ALA A 179 -17.27 17.64 34.94
C ALA A 179 -16.56 18.82 35.64
N ARG A 180 -16.81 20.04 35.15
CA ARG A 180 -16.49 21.25 35.89
C ARG A 180 -17.72 21.58 36.71
N ASP A 181 -17.76 20.97 37.89
CA ASP A 181 -18.63 21.44 38.96
C ASP A 181 -18.37 22.92 39.19
N MET A 182 -19.41 23.69 38.93
CA MET A 182 -19.51 25.08 39.32
C MET A 182 -20.01 25.12 40.76
N ASN A 183 -19.11 25.25 41.74
CA ASN A 183 -19.34 26.09 42.91
C ASN A 183 -18.12 26.21 43.84
N GLN A 184 -17.80 27.48 44.19
CA GLN A 184 -17.39 27.96 45.52
C GLN A 184 -16.07 27.43 46.13
N TYR A 185 -15.06 28.25 46.48
CA TYR A 185 -15.10 29.45 47.33
C TYR A 185 -13.84 30.34 47.15
N CYS A 186 -14.05 31.66 47.34
CA CYS A 186 -13.28 32.66 48.10
C CYS A 186 -11.74 32.46 48.25
N THR A 187 -10.89 33.46 48.00
CA THR A 187 -10.87 34.86 48.45
C THR A 187 -9.92 35.67 47.58
#